data_AF-A0A246U5I2-F1
#
_entry.id   AF-A0A246U5I2-F1
#
_cell.length_a   1.000
_cell.length_b   1.000
_cell.length_c   1.000
_cell.angle_alpha   90.00
_cell.angle_beta   90.00
_cell.angle_gamma   90.00
#
_symmetry.space_group_name_H-M   'P 1'
#
loop_
_entity.id
_entity.type
_entity.pdbx_description
1 polymer ?
#
loop_
_entity_poly.entity_id
_entity_poly.type
_entity_poly.pdbx_seq_one_letter_code
_entity_poly.pdbx_strand_id
1 'polypeptide(L)'
;MARTRQIAPIKTAQNERKAHVVHARFTASELAAVHNAAEQAELTVSAFIRSLTLEGAGVEPFLTAEDRAIFEFLHRDMRIIGMNLNSLARLAYRQFDPGEVSELLSGLLPVAAGLALELNRLKRRTGRRVGGPA
;
A
#
# COMPACT_ATOMS: atom_id res chain seq x y z
N MET A 1 -14.71 -51.61 -9.70
CA MET A 1 -15.47 -50.53 -10.38
C MET A 1 -15.89 -49.51 -9.32
N ALA A 2 -15.00 -48.57 -8.97
CA ALA A 2 -15.26 -47.57 -7.92
C ALA A 2 -15.77 -46.27 -8.57
N ARG A 3 -16.95 -45.82 -8.15
CA ARG A 3 -17.61 -44.60 -8.62
C ARG A 3 -16.93 -43.39 -7.96
N THR A 4 -16.09 -42.68 -8.70
CA THR A 4 -15.50 -41.40 -8.28
C THR A 4 -16.62 -40.37 -8.13
N ARG A 5 -16.92 -39.96 -6.89
CA ARG A 5 -17.77 -38.79 -6.62
C ARG A 5 -17.04 -37.55 -7.14
N GLN A 6 -17.57 -36.97 -8.21
CA GLN A 6 -17.14 -35.67 -8.70
C GLN A 6 -17.63 -34.61 -7.70
N ILE A 7 -16.74 -34.12 -6.86
CA ILE A 7 -17.02 -33.01 -5.95
C ILE A 7 -17.08 -31.76 -6.83
N ALA A 8 -18.26 -31.15 -6.95
CA ALA A 8 -18.43 -29.90 -7.66
C ALA A 8 -17.51 -28.83 -7.03
N PRO A 9 -16.80 -28.01 -7.83
CA PRO A 9 -15.92 -27.00 -7.29
C PRO A 9 -16.74 -25.99 -6.48
N ILE A 10 -16.32 -25.76 -5.24
CA ILE A 10 -16.87 -24.73 -4.36
C ILE A 10 -16.66 -23.39 -5.07
N LYS A 11 -17.76 -22.71 -5.44
CA LYS A 11 -17.72 -21.32 -5.92
C LYS A 11 -17.18 -20.44 -4.79
N THR A 12 -15.90 -20.12 -4.83
CA THR A 12 -15.36 -19.01 -4.03
C THR A 12 -15.91 -17.70 -4.60
N ALA A 13 -16.29 -16.76 -3.71
CA ALA A 13 -16.86 -15.45 -4.06
C ALA A 13 -16.02 -14.62 -5.06
N GLN A 14 -14.76 -15.00 -5.27
CA GLN A 14 -13.87 -14.41 -6.27
C GLN A 14 -14.29 -14.64 -7.73
N ASN A 15 -15.25 -15.54 -8.01
CA ASN A 15 -15.63 -15.91 -9.38
C ASN A 15 -17.09 -15.58 -9.74
N GLU A 16 -17.78 -14.75 -8.96
CA GLU A 16 -19.10 -14.25 -9.35
C GLU A 16 -18.99 -13.19 -10.45
N ARG A 17 -19.73 -13.40 -11.54
CA ARG A 17 -19.87 -12.39 -12.58
C ARG A 17 -20.58 -11.17 -12.01
N LYS A 18 -20.05 -9.98 -12.32
CA LYS A 18 -20.60 -8.68 -11.95
C LYS A 18 -21.95 -8.48 -12.66
N ALA A 19 -23.05 -8.86 -12.00
CA ALA A 19 -24.40 -8.88 -12.58
C ALA A 19 -25.23 -7.61 -12.31
N HIS A 20 -24.83 -6.77 -11.35
CA HIS A 20 -25.59 -5.60 -10.91
C HIS A 20 -24.91 -4.30 -11.34
N VAL A 21 -25.72 -3.31 -11.71
CA VAL A 21 -25.28 -1.97 -12.16
C VAL A 21 -25.76 -0.92 -11.16
N VAL A 22 -24.87 0.02 -10.84
CA VAL A 22 -25.18 1.20 -10.02
C VAL A 22 -25.21 2.42 -10.94
N HIS A 23 -26.28 3.21 -10.84
CA HIS A 23 -26.41 4.47 -11.59
C HIS A 23 -26.11 5.66 -10.68
N ALA A 24 -25.22 6.54 -11.12
CA ALA A 24 -24.93 7.81 -10.48
C ALA A 24 -24.98 8.93 -11.53
N ARG A 25 -25.46 10.11 -11.13
CA ARG A 25 -25.51 11.28 -12.01
C ARG A 25 -24.26 12.12 -11.77
N PHE A 26 -23.69 12.60 -12.87
CA PHE A 26 -22.54 13.51 -12.87
C PHE A 26 -22.83 14.66 -13.82
N THR A 27 -22.37 15.84 -13.46
CA THR A 27 -22.14 16.93 -14.39
C THR A 27 -20.96 16.60 -15.31
N ALA A 28 -20.81 17.35 -16.41
CA ALA A 28 -19.71 17.12 -17.36
C ALA A 28 -18.32 17.32 -16.72
N SER A 29 -18.17 18.31 -15.83
CA SER A 29 -16.92 18.58 -15.11
C SER A 29 -16.58 17.48 -14.12
N GLU A 30 -17.57 16.96 -13.38
CA GLU A 30 -17.35 15.86 -12.45
C GLU A 30 -16.96 14.59 -13.20
N LEU A 31 -17.62 14.28 -14.32
CA LEU A 31 -17.28 13.10 -15.11
C LEU A 31 -15.85 13.21 -15.70
N ALA A 32 -15.46 14.38 -16.19
CA ALA A 32 -14.09 14.63 -16.66
C ALA A 32 -13.04 14.44 -15.55
N ALA A 33 -13.33 14.93 -14.33
CA ALA A 33 -12.46 14.73 -13.18
C ALA A 33 -12.31 13.23 -12.83
N VAL A 34 -13.41 12.46 -12.91
CA VAL A 34 -13.39 11.01 -12.69
C VAL A 34 -12.55 10.29 -13.75
N HIS A 35 -12.67 10.68 -15.02
CA HIS A 35 -11.85 10.11 -16.10
C HIS A 35 -10.35 10.35 -15.86
N ASN A 36 -9.97 11.60 -15.57
CA ASN A 36 -8.57 11.95 -15.31
C ASN A 36 -8.01 11.19 -14.09
N ALA A 37 -8.79 11.07 -13.00
CA ALA A 37 -8.37 10.33 -11.82
C ALA A 37 -8.22 8.82 -12.09
N ALA A 38 -9.13 8.24 -12.87
CA ALA A 38 -9.04 6.84 -13.28
C ALA A 38 -7.80 6.58 -14.15
N GLU A 39 -7.48 7.50 -15.07
CA GLU A 39 -6.27 7.43 -15.91
C GLU A 39 -4.99 7.54 -15.07
N GLN A 40 -4.93 8.48 -14.13
CA GLN A 40 -3.80 8.61 -13.19
C GLN A 40 -3.61 7.37 -12.32
N ALA A 41 -4.69 6.65 -12.02
CA ALA A 41 -4.66 5.38 -11.29
C ALA A 41 -4.40 4.17 -12.19
N GLU A 42 -4.25 4.36 -13.50
CA GLU A 42 -4.12 3.29 -14.52
C GLU A 42 -5.28 2.28 -14.48
N LEU A 43 -6.49 2.76 -14.20
CA LEU A 43 -7.72 1.96 -14.09
C LEU A 43 -8.75 2.38 -15.13
N THR A 44 -9.63 1.46 -15.52
CA THR A 44 -10.87 1.85 -16.19
C THR A 44 -11.76 2.61 -15.21
N VAL A 45 -12.57 3.55 -15.71
CA VAL A 45 -13.51 4.34 -14.87
C VAL A 45 -14.38 3.43 -13.99
N SER A 46 -14.88 2.33 -14.53
CA SER A 46 -15.72 1.38 -13.77
C SER A 46 -14.96 0.59 -12.69
N ALA A 47 -13.65 0.38 -12.86
CA ALA A 47 -12.79 -0.22 -11.84
C ALA A 47 -12.47 0.80 -10.75
N PHE A 48 -12.16 2.03 -11.13
CA PHE A 48 -11.87 3.14 -10.22
C PHE A 48 -13.07 3.52 -9.34
N ILE A 49 -14.26 3.75 -9.92
CA ILE A 49 -15.47 4.07 -9.13
C ILE A 49 -15.80 2.92 -8.18
N ARG A 50 -15.63 1.67 -8.63
CA ARG A 50 -15.91 0.49 -7.80
C ARG A 50 -14.94 0.37 -6.64
N SER A 51 -13.64 0.58 -6.85
CA SER A 51 -12.67 0.56 -5.75
C SER A 51 -12.99 1.62 -4.70
N LEU A 52 -13.31 2.84 -5.13
CA LEU A 52 -13.73 3.91 -4.20
C LEU A 52 -15.04 3.60 -3.47
N THR A 53 -16.01 2.98 -4.15
CA THR A 53 -17.28 2.61 -3.53
C THR A 53 -17.10 1.51 -2.49
N LEU A 54 -16.25 0.52 -2.76
CA LEU A 54 -15.92 -0.55 -1.81
C LEU A 54 -15.05 -0.05 -0.65
N GLU A 55 -14.15 0.91 -0.90
CA GLU A 55 -13.38 1.58 0.13
C GLU A 55 -14.28 2.40 1.06
N GLY A 56 -15.16 3.24 0.49
CA GLY A 56 -16.11 4.05 1.26
C GLY A 56 -17.12 3.22 2.06
N ALA A 57 -17.39 1.99 1.62
CA ALA A 57 -18.18 1.00 2.34
C ALA A 57 -17.38 0.18 3.37
N GLY A 58 -16.05 0.37 3.45
CA GLY A 58 -15.15 -0.35 4.37
C GLY A 58 -14.85 -1.81 3.96
N VAL A 59 -15.12 -2.20 2.71
CA VAL A 59 -15.00 -3.58 2.22
C VAL A 59 -13.62 -3.86 1.62
N GLU A 60 -13.09 -2.95 0.78
CA GLU A 60 -11.75 -3.08 0.19
C GLU A 60 -10.96 -1.79 0.45
N PRO A 61 -10.12 -1.76 1.50
CA PRO A 61 -9.31 -0.58 1.80
C PRO A 61 -8.32 -0.30 0.66
N PHE A 62 -8.15 0.98 0.28
CA PHE A 62 -7.21 1.42 -0.76
C PHE A 62 -5.79 0.89 -0.54
N LEU A 63 -5.40 0.78 0.74
CA LEU A 63 -4.15 0.15 1.15
C LEU A 63 -4.33 -1.37 1.20
N THR A 64 -3.63 -2.06 0.30
CA THR A 64 -3.55 -3.51 0.32
C THR A 64 -2.89 -4.01 1.61
N ALA A 65 -3.05 -5.28 1.94
CA ALA A 65 -2.34 -5.88 3.08
C ALA A 65 -0.81 -5.75 2.96
N GLU A 66 -0.31 -5.76 1.72
CA GLU A 66 1.10 -5.54 1.43
C GLU A 66 1.51 -4.08 1.70
N ASP A 67 0.70 -3.10 1.27
CA ASP A 67 0.98 -1.69 1.57
C ASP A 67 0.98 -1.42 3.07
N ARG A 68 0.04 -2.03 3.81
CA ARG A 68 0.00 -1.97 5.28
C ARG A 68 1.24 -2.57 5.92
N ALA A 69 1.72 -3.70 5.41
CA ALA A 69 2.97 -4.30 5.88
C ALA A 69 4.17 -3.37 5.62
N ILE A 70 4.23 -2.73 4.44
CA ILE A 70 5.28 -1.76 4.14
C ILE A 70 5.18 -0.55 5.09
N PHE A 71 4.00 -0.03 5.39
CA PHE A 71 3.83 1.07 6.36
C PHE A 71 4.25 0.68 7.78
N GLU A 72 3.98 -0.55 8.22
CA GLU A 72 4.47 -1.06 9.51
C GLU A 72 6.00 -1.13 9.55
N PHE A 73 6.63 -1.61 8.47
CA PHE A 73 8.10 -1.59 8.35
C PHE A 73 8.66 -0.17 8.41
N LEU A 74 8.06 0.76 7.65
CA LEU A 74 8.47 2.17 7.65
C LEU A 74 8.33 2.81 9.04
N HIS A 75 7.21 2.55 9.73
CA HIS A 75 6.99 3.06 11.09
C HIS A 75 8.05 2.56 12.07
N ARG A 76 8.39 1.26 12.00
CA ARG A 76 9.42 0.66 12.83
C ARG A 76 10.79 1.29 12.58
N ASP A 77 11.16 1.46 11.32
CA ASP A 77 12.44 2.05 10.92
C ASP A 77 12.54 3.52 11.36
N MET A 78 11.47 4.30 11.19
CA MET A 78 11.39 5.67 11.69
C MET A 78 11.54 5.76 13.21
N ARG A 79 10.95 4.82 13.95
CA ARG A 79 11.09 4.77 15.41
C ARG A 79 12.55 4.51 15.83
N ILE A 80 13.26 3.62 15.14
CA ILE A 80 14.68 3.35 15.39
C ILE A 80 15.53 4.59 15.09
N ILE A 81 15.27 5.26 13.97
CA ILE A 81 15.92 6.53 13.62
C ILE A 81 15.73 7.57 14.72
N GLY A 82 14.49 7.75 15.19
CA GLY A 82 14.18 8.70 16.27
C GLY A 82 14.87 8.37 17.59
N MET A 83 14.95 7.09 17.96
CA MET A 83 15.66 6.66 19.17
C MET A 83 17.16 6.99 19.09
N ASN A 84 17.80 6.68 17.95
CA ASN A 84 19.22 6.97 17.75
C ASN A 84 19.49 8.47 17.73
N LEU A 85 18.68 9.27 17.02
CA LEU A 85 18.83 10.74 17.04
C LEU A 85 18.66 11.31 18.45
N ASN A 86 17.74 10.76 19.27
CA ASN A 86 17.58 11.17 20.66
C ASN A 86 18.81 10.82 21.51
N SER A 87 19.40 9.65 21.29
CA SER A 87 20.66 9.27 21.95
C SER A 87 21.83 10.16 21.52
N LEU A 88 21.92 10.49 20.24
CA LEU A 88 22.95 11.42 19.72
C LEU A 88 22.78 12.83 20.31
N ALA A 89 21.54 13.32 20.42
CA ALA A 89 21.25 14.59 21.06
C ALA A 89 21.68 14.57 22.53
N ARG A 90 21.40 13.50 23.29
CA ARG A 90 21.85 13.34 24.68
C ARG A 90 23.37 13.32 24.81
N LEU A 91 24.06 12.65 23.89
CA LEU A 91 25.52 12.62 23.84
C LEU A 91 26.09 14.00 23.52
N ALA A 92 25.50 14.75 22.59
CA ALA A 92 25.93 16.10 22.24
C ALA A 92 25.87 17.10 23.42
N TYR A 93 25.05 16.84 24.45
CA TYR A 93 25.00 17.62 25.69
C TYR A 93 26.03 17.17 26.76
N ARG A 94 26.90 16.19 26.46
CA ARG A 94 28.01 15.72 27.33
C ARG A 94 29.32 15.65 26.53
N GLN A 95 30.47 15.55 27.20
CA GLN A 95 31.70 15.12 26.51
C GLN A 95 31.51 13.66 26.08
N PHE A 96 31.55 13.38 24.77
CA PHE A 96 31.26 12.07 24.21
C PHE A 96 32.52 11.38 23.67
N ASP A 97 32.52 10.05 23.74
CA ASP A 97 33.53 9.21 23.11
C ASP A 97 33.21 9.04 21.62
N PRO A 98 34.19 9.25 20.71
CA PRO A 98 34.00 9.04 19.27
C PRO A 98 33.55 7.62 18.89
N GLY A 99 33.88 6.61 19.71
CA GLY A 99 33.46 5.22 19.51
C GLY A 99 31.94 5.05 19.64
N GLU A 100 31.32 5.64 20.67
CA GLU A 100 29.86 5.59 20.89
C GLU A 100 29.08 6.24 19.75
N VAL A 101 29.58 7.36 19.21
CA VAL A 101 28.97 8.04 18.06
C VAL A 101 29.08 7.17 16.80
N SER A 102 30.22 6.51 16.59
CA SER A 102 30.45 5.64 15.43
C SER A 102 29.53 4.41 15.43
N GLU A 103 29.33 3.78 16.59
CA GLU A 103 28.43 2.63 16.74
C GLU A 103 26.97 3.03 16.46
N LEU A 104 26.54 4.17 16.99
CA LEU A 104 25.20 4.71 16.78
C LEU A 104 24.93 5.03 15.30
N LEU A 105 25.88 5.66 14.61
CA LEU A 105 25.79 5.97 13.18
C LEU A 105 25.76 4.68 12.33
N SER A 106 26.52 3.67 12.73
CA SER A 106 26.55 2.37 12.05
C SER A 106 25.22 1.62 12.14
N GLY A 107 24.47 1.79 13.23
CA GLY A 107 23.10 1.28 13.36
C GLY A 107 22.04 2.12 12.63
N LEU A 108 22.25 3.44 12.55
CA LEU A 108 21.28 4.38 11.98
C LEU A 108 21.26 4.35 10.43
N LEU A 109 22.42 4.34 9.80
CA LEU A 109 22.55 4.49 8.34
C LEU A 109 21.85 3.36 7.55
N PRO A 110 21.96 2.07 7.93
CA PRO A 110 21.27 0.99 7.21
C PRO A 110 19.75 1.08 7.33
N VAL A 111 19.23 1.47 8.49
CA VAL A 111 17.79 1.63 8.72
C VAL A 111 17.24 2.79 7.90
N ALA A 112 17.95 3.92 7.85
CA ALA A 112 17.59 5.05 7.00
C ALA A 112 17.61 4.68 5.50
N ALA A 113 18.58 3.86 5.07
CA ALA A 113 18.64 3.36 3.71
C ALA A 113 17.48 2.39 3.37
N GLY A 114 17.13 1.48 4.30
CA GLY A 114 15.97 0.59 4.17
C GLY A 114 14.67 1.37 4.01
N LEU A 115 14.45 2.37 4.88
CA LEU A 115 13.31 3.28 4.80
C LEU A 115 13.22 3.98 3.44
N ALA A 116 14.34 4.52 2.95
CA ALA A 116 14.40 5.20 1.66
C ALA A 116 14.06 4.26 0.48
N LEU A 117 14.46 2.97 0.56
CA LEU A 117 14.12 1.98 -0.46
C LEU A 117 12.63 1.63 -0.46
N GLU A 118 12.03 1.43 0.72
CA GLU A 118 10.60 1.11 0.82
C GLU A 118 9.71 2.30 0.40
N LEU A 119 10.07 3.52 0.77
CA LEU A 119 9.38 4.73 0.28
C LEU A 119 9.48 4.84 -1.25
N ASN A 120 10.63 4.51 -1.83
CA ASN A 120 10.79 4.49 -3.29
C ASN A 120 9.98 3.37 -3.98
N ARG A 121 9.79 2.22 -3.33
CA ARG A 121 8.92 1.14 -3.82
C ARG A 121 7.46 1.55 -3.78
N LEU A 122 7.00 2.14 -2.68
CA LEU A 122 5.63 2.67 -2.56
C LEU A 122 5.35 3.76 -3.59
N LYS A 123 6.29 4.70 -3.79
CA LYS A 123 6.18 5.73 -4.82
C LYS A 123 6.00 5.16 -6.23
N ARG A 124 6.58 3.99 -6.53
CA ARG A 124 6.46 3.30 -7.84
C ARG A 124 5.16 2.50 -7.98
N ARG A 125 4.45 2.22 -6.88
CA ARG A 125 3.24 1.39 -6.81
C ARG A 125 1.93 2.18 -6.90
N THR A 126 1.96 3.43 -7.39
CA THR A 126 0.74 4.15 -7.75
C THR A 126 -0.12 3.31 -8.69
N GLY A 127 -1.24 2.81 -8.18
CA GLY A 127 -2.28 2.11 -8.94
C GLY A 127 -2.08 0.60 -9.02
N ARG A 128 -2.99 -0.15 -8.39
CA ARG A 128 -3.16 -1.58 -8.61
C ARG A 128 -3.51 -1.81 -10.08
N ARG A 129 -2.56 -2.23 -10.91
CA ARG A 129 -2.80 -2.70 -12.29
C ARG A 129 -3.65 -3.96 -12.27
N VAL A 130 -4.97 -3.82 -12.33
CA VAL A 130 -5.87 -4.92 -12.68
C VAL A 130 -6.22 -4.78 -14.15
N GLY A 131 -5.33 -5.29 -15.01
CA GLY A 131 -5.51 -5.34 -16.46
C GLY A 131 -4.68 -6.46 -17.07
N GLY A 132 -5.23 -7.67 -17.05
CA GLY A 132 -4.78 -8.83 -17.84
C GLY A 132 -5.92 -9.29 -18.77
N PRO A 133 -5.60 -9.99 -19.87
CA PRO A 133 -6.00 -9.65 -21.24
C PRO A 133 -7.43 -10.07 -21.62
N ALA A 134 -7.98 -9.35 -22.61
CA ALA A 134 -9.07 -9.82 -23.47
C ALA A 134 -8.49 -10.17 -24.84
#